data_AF-A0A848YK46-F1
#
_entry.id   AF-A0A848YK46-F1
#
_cell.length_a   1.000
_cell.length_b   1.000
_cell.length_c   1.000
_cell.angle_alpha   90.00
_cell.angle_beta   90.00
_cell.angle_gamma   90.00
#
_symmetry.space_group_name_H-M   'P 1'
#
loop_
_entity.id
_entity.type
_entity.pdbx_description
1 polymer ?
#
loop_
_entity_poly.entity_id
_entity_poly.type
_entity_poly.pdbx_seq_one_letter_code
_entity_poly.pdbx_strand_id
1 'polypeptide(L)'
;AKKLSEMLVAKESELAITTGTVKLIAIATETARSVFGLGSYGGSTPRLMGLGWGAEDLSADMGALANRDEQGLFLPPYQLVRNLCLIAAHAARVEAIDTVHINYKDHEGLKRECDAALRDGFTAKMAIHPAQVPIINEAFTPFKSDVESSRELVEAFAKAGNPGVLGIDGQMYDRPHLMRAQKVVARAETYGMKDDPPPPKKKRAPAKPRAKRAPKKK
;
A
#
# COMPACT_ATOMS: atom_id res chain seq x y z
N ALA A 1 -19.74 -9.28 6.85
CA ALA A 1 -19.06 -10.33 6.04
C ALA A 1 -19.72 -11.71 6.16
N LYS A 2 -19.86 -12.30 7.36
CA LYS A 2 -20.39 -13.66 7.57
C LYS A 2 -21.75 -13.95 6.88
N LYS A 3 -22.76 -13.12 7.14
CA LYS A 3 -24.10 -13.28 6.53
C LYS A 3 -24.07 -13.28 5.00
N LEU A 4 -23.29 -12.37 4.39
CA LEU A 4 -23.11 -12.33 2.94
C LEU A 4 -22.40 -13.59 2.43
N SER A 5 -21.38 -14.08 3.16
CA SER A 5 -20.70 -15.34 2.84
C SER A 5 -21.66 -16.52 2.81
N GLU A 6 -22.60 -16.61 3.75
CA GLU A 6 -23.64 -17.67 3.80
C GLU A 6 -24.59 -17.57 2.61
N MET A 7 -25.04 -16.36 2.25
CA MET A 7 -25.88 -16.13 1.06
C MET A 7 -25.15 -16.52 -0.24
N LEU A 8 -23.85 -16.24 -0.33
CA LEU A 8 -23.03 -16.61 -1.48
C LEU A 8 -22.87 -18.13 -1.62
N VAL A 9 -22.79 -18.88 -0.52
CA VAL A 9 -22.75 -20.36 -0.59
C VAL A 9 -23.99 -20.90 -1.30
N ALA A 10 -25.18 -20.41 -0.93
CA ALA A 10 -26.43 -20.83 -1.56
C ALA A 10 -26.44 -20.48 -3.07
N LYS A 11 -25.99 -19.27 -3.43
CA LYS A 11 -25.97 -18.82 -4.83
C LYS A 11 -24.92 -19.55 -5.69
N GLU A 12 -23.74 -19.83 -5.14
CA GLU A 12 -22.73 -20.63 -5.84
C GLU A 12 -23.23 -22.05 -6.09
N SER A 13 -23.91 -22.66 -5.12
CA SER A 13 -24.52 -23.99 -5.29
C SER A 13 -25.59 -23.99 -6.38
N GLU A 14 -26.47 -22.98 -6.43
CA GLU A 14 -27.51 -22.83 -7.46
C GLU A 14 -26.91 -22.72 -8.87
N LEU A 15 -25.78 -22.04 -8.99
CA LEU A 15 -25.09 -21.78 -10.26
C LEU A 15 -24.03 -22.85 -10.61
N ALA A 16 -23.93 -23.93 -9.83
CA ALA A 16 -22.90 -24.97 -9.96
C ALA A 16 -21.46 -24.41 -9.96
N ILE A 17 -21.23 -23.34 -9.20
CA ILE A 17 -19.91 -22.75 -8.96
C ILE A 17 -19.31 -23.38 -7.70
N THR A 18 -18.02 -23.71 -7.72
CA THR A 18 -17.30 -24.23 -6.55
C THR A 18 -17.45 -23.30 -5.36
N THR A 19 -17.85 -23.85 -4.20
CA THR A 19 -18.04 -23.04 -3.00
C THR A 19 -16.75 -22.32 -2.59
N GLY A 20 -16.84 -21.01 -2.34
CA GLY A 20 -15.69 -20.19 -1.95
C GLY A 20 -15.02 -19.46 -3.12
N THR A 21 -15.53 -19.61 -4.34
CA THR A 21 -15.02 -18.93 -5.55
C THR A 21 -15.12 -17.43 -5.43
N VAL A 22 -16.31 -16.90 -5.08
CA VAL A 22 -16.53 -15.47 -4.93
C VAL A 22 -15.83 -14.97 -3.66
N LYS A 23 -14.87 -14.06 -3.84
CA LYS A 23 -14.14 -13.37 -2.76
C LYS A 23 -14.82 -12.05 -2.39
N LEU A 24 -14.48 -11.54 -1.22
CA LEU A 24 -15.09 -10.35 -0.63
C LEU A 24 -14.03 -9.30 -0.30
N ILE A 25 -14.21 -8.11 -0.84
CA ILE A 25 -13.60 -6.88 -0.34
C ILE A 25 -14.70 -6.12 0.40
N ALA A 26 -14.46 -5.72 1.65
CA ALA A 26 -15.42 -4.96 2.42
C ALA A 26 -14.98 -3.50 2.54
N ILE A 27 -15.90 -2.57 2.30
CA ILE A 27 -15.73 -1.19 2.76
C ILE A 27 -16.09 -1.21 4.26
N ALA A 28 -15.06 -1.32 5.10
CA ALA A 28 -15.19 -1.69 6.49
C ALA A 28 -15.52 -0.50 7.40
N THR A 29 -15.13 0.70 6.98
CA THR A 29 -15.40 1.96 7.69
C THR A 29 -15.89 3.06 6.76
N GLU A 30 -17.19 3.09 6.56
CA GLU A 30 -17.93 4.11 5.78
C GLU A 30 -19.12 4.69 6.56
N THR A 31 -19.33 4.26 7.80
CA THR A 31 -20.30 4.81 8.76
C THR A 31 -19.68 4.90 10.15
N ALA A 32 -20.13 5.82 11.00
CA ALA A 32 -19.64 5.99 12.37
C ALA A 32 -19.81 4.69 13.19
N ARG A 33 -20.92 3.98 13.00
CA ARG A 33 -21.16 2.69 13.68
C ARG A 33 -20.13 1.63 13.28
N SER A 34 -19.76 1.57 12.00
CA SER A 34 -18.88 0.53 11.48
C SER A 34 -17.46 0.58 12.08
N VAL A 35 -16.99 1.76 12.49
CA VAL A 35 -15.67 1.95 13.13
C VAL A 35 -15.52 1.08 14.38
N PHE A 36 -16.57 0.97 15.21
CA PHE A 36 -16.56 0.16 16.43
C PHE A 36 -16.60 -1.35 16.17
N GLY A 37 -16.94 -1.77 14.94
CA GLY A 37 -17.02 -3.17 14.53
C GLY A 37 -15.76 -3.70 13.84
N LEU A 38 -14.75 -2.87 13.60
CA LEU A 38 -13.58 -3.20 12.79
C LEU A 38 -12.85 -4.48 13.20
N GLY A 39 -12.70 -4.71 14.51
CA GLY A 39 -12.04 -5.91 15.03
C GLY A 39 -12.75 -7.22 14.70
N SER A 40 -14.02 -7.18 14.32
CA SER A 40 -14.83 -8.37 14.03
C SER A 40 -14.58 -9.00 12.65
N TYR A 41 -13.82 -8.34 11.78
CA TYR A 41 -13.55 -8.85 10.43
C TYR A 41 -12.55 -10.02 10.42
N GLY A 42 -11.62 -10.07 11.37
CA GLY A 42 -10.63 -11.13 11.48
C GLY A 42 -11.28 -12.51 11.67
N GLY A 43 -10.98 -13.45 10.78
CA GLY A 43 -11.56 -14.80 10.81
C GLY A 43 -13.07 -14.87 10.53
N SER A 44 -13.70 -13.76 10.12
CA SER A 44 -15.16 -13.72 9.92
C SER A 44 -15.66 -14.59 8.76
N THR A 45 -14.84 -14.77 7.73
CA THR A 45 -15.09 -15.67 6.59
C THR A 45 -13.79 -15.89 5.80
N PRO A 46 -13.53 -17.09 5.27
CA PRO A 46 -12.39 -17.35 4.37
C PRO A 46 -12.52 -16.64 3.00
N ARG A 47 -13.66 -16.00 2.72
CA ARG A 47 -13.85 -15.22 1.48
C ARG A 47 -13.25 -13.81 1.57
N LEU A 48 -13.05 -13.28 2.78
CA LEU A 48 -12.57 -11.92 2.97
C LEU A 48 -11.14 -11.81 2.46
N MET A 49 -10.93 -10.98 1.44
CA MET A 49 -9.63 -10.77 0.81
C MET A 49 -9.07 -9.38 1.05
N GLY A 50 -9.90 -8.40 1.43
CA GLY A 50 -9.43 -7.06 1.72
C GLY A 50 -10.43 -6.22 2.49
N LEU A 51 -9.92 -5.21 3.19
CA LEU A 51 -10.69 -4.14 3.80
C LEU A 51 -10.29 -2.80 3.20
N GLY A 52 -11.29 -2.00 2.86
CA GLY A 52 -11.12 -0.58 2.51
C GLY A 52 -12.02 0.31 3.34
N TRP A 53 -12.02 1.60 3.04
CA TRP A 53 -12.74 2.61 3.80
C TRP A 53 -13.28 3.73 2.91
N GLY A 54 -14.37 4.36 3.33
CA GLY A 54 -15.07 5.40 2.59
C GLY A 54 -15.07 6.72 3.37
N ALA A 55 -14.25 7.68 2.94
CA ALA A 55 -14.20 8.99 3.59
C ALA A 55 -15.43 9.86 3.30
N GLU A 56 -15.96 9.77 2.08
CA GLU A 56 -17.15 10.51 1.64
C GLU A 56 -18.39 10.05 2.40
N ASP A 57 -18.67 8.75 2.36
CA ASP A 57 -19.83 8.14 3.04
C ASP A 57 -19.76 8.34 4.57
N LEU A 58 -18.57 8.19 5.16
CA LEU A 58 -18.39 8.45 6.59
C LEU A 58 -18.67 9.90 6.95
N SER A 59 -18.26 10.84 6.11
CA SER A 59 -18.52 12.27 6.35
C SER A 59 -20.00 12.60 6.28
N ALA A 60 -20.72 11.98 5.33
CA ALA A 60 -22.16 12.11 5.20
C ALA A 60 -22.89 11.51 6.41
N ASP A 61 -22.51 10.31 6.85
CA ASP A 61 -23.09 9.64 8.02
C ASP A 61 -22.89 10.44 9.31
N MET A 62 -21.75 11.13 9.46
CA MET A 62 -21.46 12.00 10.60
C MET A 62 -22.08 13.41 10.48
N GLY A 63 -22.71 13.75 9.35
CA GLY A 63 -23.25 15.09 9.10
C GLY A 63 -22.18 16.18 8.97
N ALA A 64 -20.98 15.82 8.56
CA ALA A 64 -19.87 16.76 8.39
C ALA A 64 -19.93 17.48 7.05
N LEU A 65 -19.44 18.73 7.01
CA LEU A 65 -19.39 19.51 5.77
C LEU A 65 -18.18 19.18 4.89
N ALA A 66 -17.15 18.57 5.47
CA ALA A 66 -15.93 18.20 4.78
C ALA A 66 -15.21 17.06 5.50
N ASN A 67 -14.40 16.30 4.76
CA ASN A 67 -13.46 15.31 5.31
C ASN A 67 -11.99 15.66 5.12
N ARG A 68 -11.72 16.73 4.37
CA ARG A 68 -10.38 17.26 4.11
C ARG A 68 -10.32 18.75 4.38
N ASP A 69 -9.14 19.25 4.69
CA ASP A 69 -8.85 20.68 4.77
C ASP A 69 -8.64 21.31 3.38
N GLU A 70 -8.37 22.61 3.35
CA GLU A 70 -8.11 23.38 2.12
C GLU A 70 -6.85 22.92 1.37
N GLN A 71 -5.93 22.23 2.05
CA GLN A 71 -4.72 21.65 1.47
C GLN A 71 -4.96 20.23 0.94
N GLY A 72 -6.18 19.70 1.10
CA GLY A 72 -6.58 18.37 0.67
C GLY A 72 -6.13 17.27 1.63
N LEU A 73 -5.66 17.57 2.84
CA LEU A 73 -5.31 16.56 3.83
C LEU A 73 -6.56 16.12 4.60
N PHE A 74 -6.63 14.84 4.97
CA PHE A 74 -7.73 14.35 5.80
C PHE A 74 -7.76 15.07 7.15
N LEU A 75 -8.94 15.54 7.54
CA LEU A 75 -9.16 16.06 8.89
C LEU A 75 -8.99 14.94 9.94
N PRO A 76 -8.65 15.27 11.20
CA PRO A 76 -8.26 14.28 12.20
C PRO A 76 -9.21 13.08 12.39
N PRO A 77 -10.56 13.24 12.38
CA PRO A 77 -11.46 12.10 12.49
C PRO A 77 -11.30 11.08 11.35
N TYR A 78 -11.11 11.54 10.12
CA TYR A 78 -10.98 10.69 8.94
C TYR A 78 -9.58 10.08 8.85
N GLN A 79 -8.56 10.80 9.26
CA GLN A 79 -7.21 10.25 9.41
C GLN A 79 -7.18 9.12 10.45
N LEU A 80 -7.87 9.30 11.58
CA LEU A 80 -8.02 8.25 12.59
C LEU A 80 -8.69 7.01 11.99
N VAL A 81 -9.83 7.18 11.31
CA VAL A 81 -10.57 6.04 10.73
C VAL A 81 -9.78 5.35 9.62
N ARG A 82 -9.08 6.09 8.77
CA ARG A 82 -8.12 5.53 7.80
C ARG A 82 -7.11 4.60 8.48
N ASN A 83 -6.49 5.09 9.56
CA ASN A 83 -5.48 4.34 10.30
C ASN A 83 -6.07 3.10 10.99
N LEU A 84 -7.30 3.21 11.52
CA LEU A 84 -8.01 2.06 12.10
C LEU A 84 -8.34 1.00 11.05
N CYS A 85 -8.79 1.40 9.85
CA CYS A 85 -9.01 0.47 8.74
C CYS A 85 -7.72 -0.27 8.35
N LEU A 86 -6.60 0.46 8.23
CA LEU A 86 -5.29 -0.14 7.97
C LEU A 86 -4.93 -1.20 9.01
N ILE A 87 -5.02 -0.86 10.30
CA ILE A 87 -4.71 -1.78 11.40
C ILE A 87 -5.65 -3.00 11.37
N ALA A 88 -6.95 -2.79 11.13
CA ALA A 88 -7.93 -3.87 11.06
C ALA A 88 -7.66 -4.83 9.90
N ALA A 89 -7.25 -4.32 8.73
CA ALA A 89 -6.88 -5.15 7.58
C ALA A 89 -5.69 -6.07 7.91
N HIS A 90 -4.62 -5.51 8.51
CA HIS A 90 -3.45 -6.28 8.93
C HIS A 90 -3.78 -7.28 10.05
N ALA A 91 -4.65 -6.91 11.00
CA ALA A 91 -5.13 -7.81 12.05
C ALA A 91 -5.95 -8.97 11.48
N ALA A 92 -6.75 -8.71 10.44
CA ALA A 92 -7.53 -9.71 9.73
C ALA A 92 -6.71 -10.54 8.72
N ARG A 93 -5.43 -10.19 8.49
CA ARG A 93 -4.53 -10.83 7.51
C ARG A 93 -5.05 -10.78 6.08
N VAL A 94 -5.64 -9.65 5.70
CA VAL A 94 -6.20 -9.38 4.37
C VAL A 94 -5.59 -8.11 3.76
N GLU A 95 -5.83 -7.86 2.48
CA GLU A 95 -5.32 -6.68 1.79
C GLU A 95 -5.85 -5.38 2.43
N ALA A 96 -4.96 -4.41 2.63
CA ALA A 96 -5.29 -3.10 3.15
C ALA A 96 -5.45 -2.13 1.98
N ILE A 97 -6.67 -1.67 1.72
CA ILE A 97 -7.03 -0.90 0.53
C ILE A 97 -7.33 0.54 0.93
N ASP A 98 -6.56 1.49 0.41
CA ASP A 98 -6.78 2.91 0.65
C ASP A 98 -7.97 3.44 -0.16
N THR A 99 -8.55 4.54 0.31
CA THR A 99 -9.76 5.14 -0.27
C THR A 99 -9.47 5.84 -1.60
N VAL A 100 -10.52 6.31 -2.25
CA VAL A 100 -10.48 6.99 -3.54
C VAL A 100 -9.77 8.35 -3.46
N HIS A 101 -9.13 8.75 -4.56
CA HIS A 101 -8.76 10.15 -4.80
C HIS A 101 -9.82 10.77 -5.73
N ILE A 102 -10.55 11.77 -5.25
CA ILE A 102 -11.79 12.24 -5.89
C ILE A 102 -11.51 13.08 -7.13
N ASN A 103 -10.50 13.94 -7.07
CA ASN A 103 -10.10 14.73 -8.22
C ASN A 103 -9.29 13.88 -9.19
N TYR A 104 -9.98 13.11 -10.05
CA TYR A 104 -9.30 12.19 -10.97
C TYR A 104 -8.35 12.87 -11.96
N LYS A 105 -8.43 14.19 -12.13
CA LYS A 105 -7.53 14.98 -12.99
C LYS A 105 -6.24 15.38 -12.27
N ASP A 106 -6.19 15.33 -10.94
CA ASP A 106 -4.99 15.63 -10.16
C ASP A 106 -4.11 14.39 -10.01
N HIS A 107 -3.34 14.12 -11.07
CA HIS A 107 -2.44 12.97 -11.11
C HIS A 107 -1.29 13.08 -10.09
N GLU A 108 -0.78 14.28 -9.83
CA GLU A 108 0.29 14.52 -8.87
C GLU A 108 -0.19 14.38 -7.42
N GLY A 109 -1.41 14.86 -7.13
CA GLY A 109 -2.10 14.61 -5.86
C GLY A 109 -2.31 13.11 -5.63
N LEU A 110 -2.86 12.40 -6.62
CA LEU A 110 -3.02 10.95 -6.55
C LEU A 110 -1.68 10.25 -6.29
N LYS A 111 -0.61 10.61 -7.01
CA LYS A 111 0.72 10.02 -6.81
C LYS A 111 1.20 10.21 -5.37
N ARG A 112 1.11 11.43 -4.83
CA ARG A 112 1.51 11.72 -3.43
C ARG A 112 0.70 10.91 -2.43
N GLU A 113 -0.61 10.75 -2.66
CA GLU A 113 -1.46 9.91 -1.80
C GLU A 113 -1.08 8.44 -1.88
N CYS A 114 -0.83 7.90 -3.09
CA CYS A 114 -0.40 6.52 -3.26
C CYS A 114 0.95 6.26 -2.57
N ASP A 115 1.93 7.15 -2.73
CA ASP A 115 3.24 7.05 -2.09
C ASP A 115 3.10 7.06 -0.54
N ALA A 116 2.22 7.92 -0.01
CA ALA A 116 1.92 7.97 1.42
C ALA A 116 1.20 6.70 1.91
N ALA A 117 0.23 6.18 1.15
CA ALA A 117 -0.49 4.95 1.48
C ALA A 117 0.43 3.73 1.49
N LEU A 118 1.28 3.59 0.47
CA LEU A 118 2.31 2.54 0.43
C LEU A 118 3.25 2.63 1.63
N ARG A 119 3.73 3.84 1.96
CA ARG A 119 4.60 4.10 3.11
C ARG A 119 3.93 3.70 4.43
N ASP A 120 2.64 3.98 4.60
CA ASP A 120 1.89 3.63 5.80
C ASP A 120 1.62 2.12 5.93
N GLY A 121 1.66 1.39 4.81
CA GLY A 121 1.48 -0.06 4.76
C GLY A 121 0.17 -0.53 4.12
N PHE A 122 -0.52 0.35 3.39
CA PHE A 122 -1.54 -0.07 2.43
C PHE A 122 -0.91 -0.84 1.27
N THR A 123 -1.69 -1.71 0.65
CA THR A 123 -1.26 -2.60 -0.43
C THR A 123 -1.97 -2.33 -1.75
N ALA A 124 -3.06 -1.57 -1.72
CA ALA A 124 -3.79 -1.11 -2.89
C ALA A 124 -4.51 0.22 -2.61
N LYS A 125 -5.09 0.82 -3.66
CA LYS A 125 -5.95 2.00 -3.58
C LYS A 125 -7.11 1.87 -4.56
N MET A 126 -8.29 2.37 -4.17
CA MET A 126 -9.47 2.36 -5.04
C MET A 126 -9.34 3.39 -6.16
N ALA A 127 -9.72 3.00 -7.39
CA ALA A 127 -9.80 3.88 -8.55
C ALA A 127 -11.26 4.16 -8.89
N ILE A 128 -11.58 5.44 -9.15
CA ILE A 128 -12.90 5.88 -9.64
C ILE A 128 -12.88 6.23 -11.13
N HIS A 129 -11.68 6.29 -11.73
CA HIS A 129 -11.51 6.62 -13.14
C HIS A 129 -10.34 5.80 -13.74
N PRO A 130 -10.45 5.32 -15.00
CA PRO A 130 -9.38 4.53 -15.63
C PRO A 130 -8.01 5.21 -15.66
N ALA A 131 -7.96 6.54 -15.79
CA ALA A 131 -6.70 7.31 -15.77
C ALA A 131 -5.90 7.19 -14.46
N GLN A 132 -6.54 6.77 -13.37
CA GLN A 132 -5.87 6.58 -12.08
C GLN A 132 -5.14 5.24 -12.00
N VAL A 133 -5.58 4.24 -12.77
CA VAL A 133 -5.07 2.86 -12.70
C VAL A 133 -3.56 2.79 -12.95
N PRO A 134 -2.98 3.43 -13.99
CA PRO A 134 -1.53 3.40 -14.20
C PRO A 134 -0.75 3.99 -13.02
N ILE A 135 -1.23 5.09 -12.43
CA ILE A 135 -0.56 5.79 -11.32
C ILE A 135 -0.62 4.96 -10.03
N ILE A 136 -1.77 4.34 -9.76
CA ILE A 136 -1.95 3.43 -8.62
C ILE A 136 -1.03 2.21 -8.80
N ASN A 137 -1.07 1.56 -9.95
CA ASN A 137 -0.23 0.38 -10.20
C ASN A 137 1.26 0.71 -10.12
N GLU A 138 1.67 1.87 -10.64
CA GLU A 138 3.05 2.35 -10.53
C GLU A 138 3.47 2.47 -9.05
N ALA A 139 2.63 2.97 -8.16
CA ALA A 139 2.98 3.08 -6.76
C ALA A 139 3.03 1.72 -6.03
N PHE A 140 2.04 0.85 -6.23
CA PHE A 140 1.91 -0.37 -5.41
C PHE A 140 2.67 -1.60 -5.93
N THR A 141 3.12 -1.59 -7.19
CA THR A 141 3.96 -2.64 -7.78
C THR A 141 5.40 -2.49 -7.28
N PRO A 142 6.02 -3.52 -6.67
CA PRO A 142 7.39 -3.42 -6.19
C PRO A 142 8.40 -3.35 -7.35
N PHE A 143 9.53 -2.67 -7.12
CA PHE A 143 10.65 -2.66 -8.07
C PHE A 143 11.40 -3.99 -8.09
N LYS A 144 12.01 -4.34 -9.22
CA LYS A 144 12.84 -5.55 -9.36
C LYS A 144 13.96 -5.58 -8.33
N SER A 145 14.70 -4.49 -8.15
CA SER A 145 15.76 -4.40 -7.14
C SER A 145 15.26 -4.68 -5.71
N ASP A 146 14.12 -4.10 -5.33
CA ASP A 146 13.51 -4.33 -4.01
C ASP A 146 13.14 -5.81 -3.80
N VAL A 147 12.64 -6.47 -4.84
CA VAL A 147 12.29 -7.90 -4.81
C VAL A 147 13.53 -8.77 -4.70
N GLU A 148 14.57 -8.47 -5.47
CA GLU A 148 15.84 -9.21 -5.46
C GLU A 148 16.51 -9.12 -4.08
N SER A 149 16.71 -7.92 -3.55
CA SER A 149 17.29 -7.73 -2.21
C SER A 149 16.41 -8.37 -1.12
N SER A 150 15.08 -8.37 -1.28
CA SER A 150 14.17 -9.05 -0.35
C SER A 150 14.33 -10.57 -0.41
N ARG A 151 14.51 -11.16 -1.59
CA ARG A 151 14.75 -12.61 -1.74
C ARG A 151 16.08 -13.01 -1.11
N GLU A 152 17.15 -12.25 -1.36
CA GLU A 152 18.47 -12.48 -0.77
C GLU A 152 18.40 -12.46 0.77
N LEU A 153 17.70 -11.47 1.34
CA LEU A 153 17.51 -11.39 2.79
C LEU A 153 16.75 -12.60 3.35
N VAL A 154 15.65 -13.00 2.69
CA VAL A 154 14.86 -14.19 3.09
C VAL A 154 15.72 -15.44 3.05
N GLU A 155 16.50 -15.63 1.99
CA GLU A 155 17.38 -16.78 1.83
C GLU A 155 18.51 -16.79 2.88
N ALA A 156 19.08 -15.62 3.18
CA ALA A 156 20.12 -15.48 4.21
C ALA A 156 19.61 -15.88 5.60
N PHE A 157 18.39 -15.45 5.97
CA PHE A 157 17.74 -15.88 7.21
C PHE A 157 17.49 -17.39 7.23
N ALA A 158 17.00 -17.97 6.13
CA ALA A 158 16.75 -19.40 6.03
C ALA A 158 18.04 -20.22 6.19
N LYS A 159 19.13 -19.83 5.50
CA LYS A 159 20.45 -20.46 5.59
C LYS A 159 21.06 -20.40 7.00
N ALA A 160 20.80 -19.33 7.74
CA ALA A 160 21.27 -19.15 9.11
C ALA A 160 20.40 -19.88 10.17
N GLY A 161 19.39 -20.65 9.75
CA GLY A 161 18.48 -21.35 10.67
C GLY A 161 17.41 -20.45 11.30
N ASN A 162 17.04 -19.35 10.62
CA ASN A 162 16.07 -18.35 11.08
C ASN A 162 16.37 -17.79 12.48
N PRO A 163 17.54 -17.16 12.68
CA PRO A 163 17.88 -16.56 13.97
C PRO A 163 16.95 -15.38 14.28
N GLY A 164 17.00 -14.88 15.52
CA GLY A 164 16.30 -13.63 15.89
C GLY A 164 16.89 -12.40 15.19
N VAL A 165 18.19 -12.42 14.94
CA VAL A 165 18.98 -11.34 14.33
C VAL A 165 20.04 -11.96 13.42
N LEU A 166 20.33 -11.32 12.28
CA LEU A 166 21.35 -11.72 11.32
C LEU A 166 22.18 -10.51 10.88
N GLY A 167 23.50 -10.64 10.84
CA GLY A 167 24.40 -9.63 10.29
C GLY A 167 24.71 -9.92 8.82
N ILE A 168 24.50 -8.94 7.94
CA ILE A 168 24.82 -9.01 6.49
C ILE A 168 25.53 -7.71 6.11
N ASP A 169 26.73 -7.81 5.54
CA ASP A 169 27.54 -6.66 5.08
C ASP A 169 27.69 -5.53 6.12
N GLY A 170 27.86 -5.91 7.39
CA GLY A 170 28.01 -4.96 8.50
C GLY A 170 26.70 -4.29 8.95
N GLN A 171 25.56 -4.68 8.38
CA GLN A 171 24.22 -4.24 8.80
C GLN A 171 23.50 -5.35 9.57
N MET A 172 22.70 -4.95 10.56
CA MET A 172 21.94 -5.85 11.40
C MET A 172 20.49 -5.92 10.93
N TYR A 173 20.02 -7.13 10.65
CA TYR A 173 18.64 -7.41 10.26
C TYR A 173 17.96 -8.27 11.32
N ASP A 174 16.70 -8.01 11.58
CA ASP A 174 15.89 -8.73 12.58
C ASP A 174 14.58 -9.28 11.97
N ARG A 175 13.72 -9.84 12.82
CA ARG A 175 12.42 -10.41 12.41
C ARG A 175 11.51 -9.40 11.67
N PRO A 176 11.32 -8.15 12.13
CA PRO A 176 10.64 -7.12 11.34
C PRO A 176 11.17 -6.93 9.91
N HIS A 177 12.50 -6.89 9.74
CA HIS A 177 13.10 -6.79 8.40
C HIS A 177 12.78 -8.01 7.53
N LEU A 178 12.91 -9.21 8.09
CA LEU A 178 12.55 -10.46 7.40
C LEU A 178 11.06 -10.46 6.99
N MET A 179 10.15 -10.11 7.89
CA MET A 179 8.70 -10.06 7.60
C MET A 179 8.38 -9.06 6.49
N ARG A 180 9.06 -7.91 6.46
CA ARG A 180 8.89 -6.92 5.38
C ARG A 180 9.36 -7.48 4.04
N ALA A 181 10.53 -8.12 4.00
CA ALA A 181 11.06 -8.74 2.78
C ALA A 181 10.13 -9.84 2.26
N GLN A 182 9.63 -10.72 3.15
CA GLN A 182 8.64 -11.75 2.79
C GLN A 182 7.38 -11.15 2.16
N LYS A 183 6.87 -10.03 2.70
CA LYS A 183 5.71 -9.34 2.13
C LYS A 183 5.99 -8.75 0.74
N VAL A 184 7.19 -8.22 0.50
CA VAL A 184 7.58 -7.71 -0.83
C VAL A 184 7.63 -8.86 -1.84
N VAL A 185 8.25 -9.99 -1.48
CA VAL A 185 8.33 -11.18 -2.34
C VAL A 185 6.93 -11.73 -2.65
N ALA A 186 6.09 -11.92 -1.63
CA ALA A 186 4.72 -12.43 -1.82
C ALA A 186 3.88 -11.52 -2.72
N ARG A 187 4.04 -10.20 -2.59
CA ARG A 187 3.38 -9.23 -3.47
C ARG A 187 3.86 -9.38 -4.92
N ALA A 188 5.17 -9.51 -5.13
CA ALA A 188 5.74 -9.68 -6.46
C ALA A 188 5.32 -11.00 -7.13
N GLU A 189 5.18 -12.08 -6.36
CA GLU A 189 4.65 -13.35 -6.84
C GLU A 189 3.18 -13.25 -7.28
N THR A 190 2.40 -12.42 -6.57
CA THR A 190 0.96 -12.27 -6.84
C THR A 190 0.67 -11.29 -7.98
N TYR A 191 1.37 -10.16 -8.03
CA TYR A 191 1.04 -9.03 -8.92
C TYR A 191 2.16 -8.64 -9.90
N GLY A 192 3.32 -9.31 -9.83
CA GLY A 192 4.49 -8.98 -10.63
C GLY A 192 5.35 -7.87 -10.02
N MET A 193 6.36 -7.45 -10.80
CA MET A 193 7.35 -6.45 -10.40
C MET A 193 7.66 -5.54 -11.60
N LYS A 194 8.06 -4.30 -11.34
CA LYS A 194 8.36 -3.30 -12.37
C LYS A 194 9.86 -3.00 -12.45
N ASP A 195 10.29 -2.52 -13.62
CA ASP A 195 11.66 -2.11 -13.84
C ASP A 195 12.06 -0.92 -12.97
N ASP A 196 13.30 -0.94 -12.51
CA ASP A 196 13.89 0.17 -11.77
C ASP A 196 13.98 1.43 -12.62
N PRO A 197 13.81 2.63 -12.02
CA PRO A 197 14.03 3.87 -12.75
C PRO A 197 15.49 3.95 -13.19
N PRO A 198 15.77 4.58 -14.35
CA PRO A 198 17.14 4.73 -14.81
C PRO A 198 17.96 5.50 -13.78
N PRO A 199 19.24 5.14 -13.58
CA PRO A 199 20.07 5.79 -12.58
C PRO A 199 20.15 7.30 -12.84
N PRO A 200 20.19 8.13 -11.78
CA PRO A 200 20.23 9.58 -11.95
C PRO A 200 21.43 9.97 -12.80
N LYS A 201 21.20 10.81 -13.83
CA LYS A 201 22.27 11.31 -14.69
C LYS A 201 23.33 11.98 -13.82
N LYS A 202 24.58 11.48 -13.86
CA LYS A 202 25.71 12.10 -13.15
C LYS A 202 25.75 13.59 -13.48
N LYS A 203 25.58 14.46 -12.47
CA LYS A 203 25.78 15.91 -12.65
C LYS A 203 27.20 16.11 -13.20
N ARG A 204 27.32 16.66 -14.40
CA ARG A 204 28.63 17.07 -14.94
C ARG A 204 29.24 18.04 -13.92
N ALA A 205 30.46 17.75 -13.47
CA ALA A 205 31.18 18.65 -12.59
C ALA A 205 31.26 20.04 -13.25
N PRO A 206 31.08 21.14 -12.49
CA PRO A 206 31.25 22.47 -13.04
C PRO A 206 32.66 22.61 -13.63
N ALA A 207 32.74 23.17 -14.84
CA ALA A 207 34.02 23.39 -15.50
C ALA A 207 34.94 24.22 -14.59
N LYS A 208 36.18 23.73 -14.37
CA LYS A 208 37.18 24.49 -13.60
C LYS A 208 37.34 25.88 -14.23
N PRO A 209 37.31 26.97 -13.44
CA PRO A 209 37.54 28.31 -13.98
C PRO A 209 38.93 28.37 -14.61
N ARG A 210 39.01 28.87 -15.86
CA ARG A 210 40.30 29.09 -16.55
C ARG A 210 41.14 30.05 -15.71
N ALA A 211 42.34 29.61 -15.32
CA ALA A 211 43.32 30.46 -14.66
C ALA A 211 43.63 31.68 -15.54
N LYS A 212 43.36 32.89 -15.01
CA LYS A 212 43.77 34.13 -15.65
C LYS A 212 45.30 34.18 -15.65
N ARG A 213 45.92 34.20 -16.84
CA ARG A 213 47.36 34.40 -16.99
C ARG A 213 47.74 35.76 -16.41
N ALA A 214 48.66 35.79 -15.46
CA ALA A 214 49.24 37.01 -14.93
C ALA A 214 50.04 37.75 -16.04
N PRO A 215 50.03 39.09 -16.07
CA PRO A 215 50.79 39.85 -17.05
C PRO A 215 52.29 39.77 -16.74
N LYS A 216 53.10 39.51 -17.76
CA LYS A 216 54.57 39.59 -17.68
C LYS A 216 54.96 41.05 -17.43
N LYS A 217 55.65 41.34 -16.32
CA LYS A 217 56.32 42.64 -16.10
C LYS A 217 57.52 42.75 -17.05
N LYS A 218 57.64 43.91 -17.69
CA LYS A 218 58.82 44.36 -18.43
C LYS A 218 59.87 44.87 -17.45
#